data_AF-A0A4Q5YA53-F1
#
_entry.id   AF-A0A4Q5YA53-F1
#
_cell.length_a   1.000
_cell.length_b   1.000
_cell.length_c   1.000
_cell.angle_alpha   90.00
_cell.angle_beta   90.00
_cell.angle_gamma   90.00
#
_symmetry.space_group_name_H-M   'P 1'
#
loop_
_entity.id
_entity.type
_entity.pdbx_description
1 polymer ?
#
loop_
_entity_poly.entity_id
_entity_poly.type
_entity_poly.pdbx_seq_one_letter_code
_entity_poly.pdbx_strand_id
1 'polypeptide(L)' 'MVQDLINQIVEKTGVPADKAQQILGVVAGFIKEKFPMVGGQIDSVLGTSGNQAGGDTNSGGGSNFMSDIGGKMGF' A
#
# COMPACT_ATOMS: atom_id res chain seq x y z
N MET A 1 -6.91 4.03 -11.22
CA MET A 1 -6.94 2.58 -10.89
C MET A 1 -7.53 2.34 -9.51
N VAL A 2 -6.83 2.65 -8.40
CA VAL A 2 -7.41 2.48 -7.04
C VAL A 2 -8.60 3.40 -6.80
N GLN A 3 -8.51 4.65 -7.24
CA GLN A 3 -9.62 5.61 -7.12
C GLN A 3 -10.88 5.15 -7.85
N ASP A 4 -10.74 4.53 -9.02
CA ASP A 4 -11.86 4.01 -9.80
C ASP A 4 -12.56 2.85 -9.07
N LEU A 5 -11.78 2.01 -8.38
CA LEU A 5 -12.30 0.93 -7.56
C LEU A 5 -13.01 1.45 -6.31
N ILE A 6 -12.45 2.46 -5.64
CA ILE A 6 -13.10 3.16 -4.53
C ILE A 6 -14.43 3.75 -4.99
N ASN A 7 -14.45 4.44 -6.13
CA ASN A 7 -15.68 5.03 -6.66
C ASN A 7 -16.73 3.95 -6.98
N GLN A 8 -16.34 2.81 -7.55
CA GLN A 8 -17.27 1.69 -7.77
C GLN A 8 -17.81 1.10 -6.47
N ILE A 9 -16.99 1.01 -5.42
CA ILE A 9 -17.44 0.54 -4.10
C ILE A 9 -18.45 1.54 -3.56
N VAL A 10 -18.14 2.83 -3.55
CA VAL A 10 -19.04 3.89 -3.06
C VAL A 10 -20.37 3.87 -3.83
N GLU A 11 -20.33 3.84 -5.16
CA GLU A 11 -21.53 3.82 -6.01
C GLU A 11 -22.40 2.58 -5.81
N LYS A 12 -21.79 1.39 -5.68
CA LYS A 12 -22.54 0.13 -5.61
C LYS A 12 -23.00 -0.23 -4.21
N THR A 13 -22.33 0.27 -3.17
CA THR A 13 -22.61 -0.10 -1.78
C THR A 13 -23.15 1.07 -0.94
N GLY A 14 -23.07 2.31 -1.45
CA GLY A 14 -23.47 3.52 -0.72
C GLY A 14 -22.56 3.90 0.44
N VAL A 15 -21.42 3.21 0.58
CA VAL A 15 -20.48 3.39 1.67
C VAL A 15 -19.63 4.63 1.40
N PRO A 16 -19.38 5.52 2.39
CA PRO A 16 -18.55 6.71 2.18
C PRO A 16 -17.12 6.35 1.79
N ALA A 17 -16.48 7.22 0.98
CA ALA A 17 -15.16 6.96 0.39
C ALA A 17 -14.09 6.58 1.43
N ASP A 18 -14.09 7.23 2.59
CA ASP A 18 -13.16 6.94 3.70
C ASP A 18 -13.29 5.50 4.21
N LYS A 19 -14.52 4.96 4.19
CA LYS A 19 -14.82 3.59 4.59
C LYS A 19 -14.53 2.60 3.46
N ALA A 20 -14.74 2.98 2.21
CA ALA A 20 -14.36 2.17 1.05
C ALA A 20 -12.85 1.91 1.00
N GLN A 21 -12.04 2.88 1.40
CA GLN A 21 -10.58 2.75 1.50
C GLN A 21 -10.16 1.74 2.57
N GLN A 22 -10.84 1.76 3.73
CA GLN A 22 -10.63 0.77 4.81
C GLN A 22 -11.04 -0.65 4.37
N ILE A 23 -12.19 -0.78 3.71
CA ILE A 23 -12.68 -2.06 3.17
C ILE A 23 -11.69 -2.61 2.15
N LEU A 24 -11.18 -1.76 1.26
CA LEU A 24 -10.19 -2.17 0.26
C LEU A 24 -8.92 -2.70 0.91
N GLY A 25 -8.46 -2.09 2.01
CA GLY A 25 -7.32 -2.58 2.79
C GLY A 25 -7.56 -3.97 3.39
N VAL A 26 -8.73 -4.22 3.97
CA VAL A 26 -9.10 -5.53 4.54
C VAL A 26 -9.19 -6.60 3.45
N VAL A 27 -9.83 -6.29 2.33
CA VAL A 27 -9.97 -7.22 1.19
C VAL A 27 -8.62 -7.50 0.54
N ALA A 28 -7.78 -6.47 0.37
CA ALA A 28 -6.43 -6.66 -0.17
C ALA A 28 -5.55 -7.52 0.74
N GLY A 29 -5.67 -7.35 2.07
CA GLY A 29 -5.01 -8.21 3.05
C GLY A 29 -5.47 -9.67 2.91
N PHE A 30 -6.78 -9.90 2.82
CA PHE A 30 -7.34 -11.24 2.63
C PHE A 30 -6.88 -11.90 1.32
N ILE A 31 -6.86 -11.16 0.21
CA ILE A 31 -6.41 -11.70 -1.09
C ILE A 31 -4.91 -12.00 -1.06
N LYS A 32 -4.10 -11.16 -0.42
CA LYS A 32 -2.65 -11.45 -0.24
C LYS A 32 -2.42 -12.73 0.56
N GLU A 33 -3.23 -12.99 1.59
CA GLU A 33 -3.15 -14.19 2.42
C GLU A 33 -3.59 -15.45 1.65
N LYS A 34 -4.67 -15.35 0.85
CA LYS A 34 -5.19 -16.49 0.06
C LYS A 34 -4.43 -16.74 -1.23
N PHE A 35 -3.90 -15.69 -1.85
CA PHE A 35 -3.25 -15.71 -3.16
C PHE A 35 -1.95 -14.90 -3.12
N PRO A 36 -0.90 -15.42 -2.45
CA PRO A 36 0.38 -14.71 -2.32
C PRO A 36 1.05 -14.42 -3.67
N MET A 37 0.78 -15.24 -4.70
CA MET A 37 1.33 -15.05 -6.05
C MET A 37 0.87 -13.75 -6.73
N VAL A 38 -0.27 -13.17 -6.33
CA VAL A 38 -0.74 -11.87 -6.84
C VAL A 38 -0.46 -10.73 -5.86
N GLY A 39 0.12 -11.03 -4.69
CA GLY A 39 0.30 -10.07 -3.61
C GLY A 39 1.17 -8.87 -3.98
N GLY A 40 2.25 -9.08 -4.75
CA GLY A 40 3.11 -7.99 -5.23
C GLY A 40 2.43 -7.05 -6.23
N GLN A 41 1.50 -7.58 -7.04
CA GLN A 41 0.71 -6.76 -7.96
C GLN A 41 -0.31 -5.92 -7.20
N ILE A 42 -0.98 -6.51 -6.21
CA ILE A 42 -1.92 -5.80 -5.32
C ILE A 42 -1.18 -4.73 -4.51
N ASP A 43 0.03 -5.02 -4.04
CA ASP A 43 0.85 -4.06 -3.31
C ASP A 43 1.32 -2.90 -4.20
N SER A 44 1.68 -3.15 -5.45
CA SER A 44 2.01 -2.09 -6.41
C SER A 44 0.81 -1.18 -6.69
N VAL A 45 -0.39 -1.76 -6.77
CA VAL A 45 -1.64 -1.02 -7.01
C VAL A 45 -2.07 -0.23 -5.76
N LEU A 46 -2.04 -0.83 -4.56
CA LEU A 46 -2.41 -0.14 -3.31
C LEU A 46 -1.33 0.84 -2.83
N GLY A 47 -0.05 0.49 -3.00
CA GLY A 47 1.12 1.28 -2.62
C GLY A 47 1.26 2.55 -3.45
N THR A 48 0.70 2.61 -4.66
CA THR A 48 0.60 3.86 -5.43
C THR A 48 -0.33 4.89 -4.77
N SER A 49 -1.20 4.48 -3.85
CA SER A 49 -2.04 5.37 -3.01
C SER A 49 -1.48 5.57 -1.60
N GLY A 50 -0.31 5.00 -1.27
CA GLY A 50 0.18 4.85 0.10
C GLY A 50 1.20 5.87 0.59
N ASN A 51 1.38 7.02 -0.07
CA ASN A 51 2.35 8.02 0.39
C ASN A 51 1.69 9.18 1.14
N GLN A 52 1.03 8.90 2.27
CA GLN A 52 0.95 9.73 3.49
C GLN A 52 -0.15 9.22 4.43
N ALA A 53 0.24 8.59 5.54
CA ALA A 53 -0.18 8.97 6.90
C ALA A 53 0.32 7.96 7.95
N GLY A 54 1.49 8.24 8.53
CA GLY A 54 1.78 8.14 9.97
C GLY A 54 1.77 6.76 10.64
N GLY A 55 2.96 6.23 10.90
CA GLY A 55 3.18 5.18 11.90
C GLY A 55 4.54 4.51 11.77
N ASP A 56 5.58 5.13 12.34
CA ASP A 56 6.89 4.51 12.53
C ASP A 56 6.79 3.10 13.11
N THR A 57 7.23 2.08 12.36
CA THR A 57 7.98 0.93 12.86
C THR A 57 8.74 0.29 11.69
N ASN A 58 10.01 0.68 11.56
CA ASN A 58 11.16 -0.13 11.14
C ASN A 58 10.86 -1.47 10.43
N SER A 59 11.05 -1.53 9.11
CA SER A 59 12.00 -2.45 8.43
C SER A 59 11.66 -2.60 6.95
N GLY A 60 12.56 -2.09 6.09
CA GLY A 60 12.76 -2.59 4.73
C GLY A 60 12.03 -1.83 3.62
N GLY A 61 12.75 -0.94 2.93
CA GLY A 61 12.35 -0.54 1.59
C GLY A 61 12.92 0.76 1.00
N GLY A 62 13.66 1.58 1.77
CA GLY A 62 14.14 2.89 1.29
C GLY A 62 15.58 3.25 1.65
N SER A 63 16.37 2.33 2.19
CA SER A 63 17.69 2.63 2.79
C SER A 63 18.88 2.50 1.84
N ASN A 64 18.72 2.10 0.57
CA ASN A 64 19.87 1.79 -0.27
C ASN A 64 20.69 3.03 -0.65
N PHE A 65 20.05 4.18 -0.92
CA PHE A 65 20.79 5.37 -1.36
C PHE A 65 21.62 5.99 -0.23
N MET A 66 21.05 6.16 0.96
CA MET A 66 21.74 6.78 2.10
C MET A 66 22.75 5.82 2.75
N SER A 67 22.44 4.52 2.78
CA SER A 67 23.35 3.49 3.32
C SER A 67 24.54 3.23 2.39
N ASP A 68 24.33 3.22 1.07
CA ASP A 68 25.44 3.07 0.11
C ASP A 68 26.32 4.32 0.08
N ILE A 69 25.74 5.53 0.21
CA ILE A 69 26.53 6.76 0.24
C ILE A 69 27.31 6.90 1.55
N GLY A 70 26.72 6.55 2.69
CA GLY A 70 27.40 6.53 3.99
C GLY A 70 28.51 5.47 4.02
N GLY A 71 28.23 4.25 3.55
CA GLY A 71 29.21 3.17 3.50
C GLY A 71 30.38 3.44 2.53
N LYS A 72 30.15 4.19 1.44
CA LYS A 72 31.19 4.53 0.46
C LYS A 72 32.00 5.78 0.80
N MET A 73 31.48 6.65 1.68
CA MET A 73 32.18 7.85 2.18
C MET A 73 32.75 7.68 3.60
N GLY A 74 32.69 6.49 4.19
CA GLY A 74 33.42 6.16 5.42
C GLY A 74 33.08 7.05 6.62
N PHE A 75 31.80 7.45 6.74
CA PHE A 75 31.25 8.03 7.97
C PHE A 75 30.54 6.96 8.80
#